data_AF-A0A846QMC1-F1
#
_entry.id   AF-A0A846QMC1-F1
#
_cell.length_a   1.000
_cell.length_b   1.000
_cell.length_c   1.000
_cell.angle_alpha   90.00
_cell.angle_beta   90.00
_cell.angle_gamma   90.00
#
_symmetry.space_group_name_H-M   'P 1'
#
loop_
_entity.id
_entity.type
_entity.pdbx_description
1 polymer ?
#
loop_
_entity_poly.entity_id
_entity_poly.type
_entity_poly.pdbx_seq_one_letter_code
_entity_poly.pdbx_strand_id
1 'polypeptide(L)'
;MVNVKKLDYNLMFPLKSGKPNLYWPVYENLEKEFTQLSFNIFIDDNQLDTYSYKISELILRSAIEIESISKELYYREGGKEVNNLRYDDALKYLDKKWKLNKKLLMINSPNLHVSETKLRPFSKTLNKRNRKMQFRWNIAYQNIKHNRGKFVKEASIKNLLDILSALFVLNIYYNDEMFDLGKDSRGKSLYSKLSTSLFAVSIHRNEGLNQFEEQNRRDGFEESLYYIVFDDQSRNRLRKAMKDWVKRMKDKLPNEPEFDKFRKMENLFEFYSNAEIEEKIGKESLKNLIATSSLGLPKIMEGLTSVAKVNKNDL
;
A
#
# COMPACT_ATOMS: atom_id res chain seq x y z
N MET A 1 20.92 43.76 8.36
CA MET A 1 19.54 43.25 8.54
C MET A 1 19.38 42.00 7.68
N VAL A 2 19.43 40.83 8.32
CA VAL A 2 19.27 39.54 7.64
C VAL A 2 17.80 39.34 7.34
N ASN A 3 17.48 39.21 6.05
CA ASN A 3 16.12 39.02 5.57
C ASN A 3 15.71 37.57 5.88
N VAL A 4 15.03 37.38 7.01
CA VAL A 4 14.48 36.08 7.42
C VAL A 4 13.34 35.76 6.45
N LYS A 5 13.60 34.84 5.51
CA LYS A 5 12.55 34.21 4.70
C LYS A 5 11.49 33.67 5.67
N LYS A 6 10.26 34.18 5.55
CA LYS A 6 9.07 33.56 6.14
C LYS A 6 9.10 32.08 5.78
N LEU A 7 9.11 31.20 6.79
CA LEU A 7 8.80 29.80 6.59
C LEU A 7 7.40 29.72 5.97
N ASP A 8 7.32 29.04 4.83
CA ASP A 8 6.07 28.78 4.13
C ASP A 8 5.32 27.67 4.90
N TYR A 9 4.40 28.05 5.77
CA TYR A 9 3.58 27.13 6.59
C TYR A 9 2.51 26.36 5.77
N ASN A 10 2.63 26.32 4.44
CA ASN A 10 1.66 25.70 3.52
C ASN A 10 1.90 24.20 3.23
N LEU A 11 2.73 23.50 4.03
CA LEU A 11 2.86 22.03 3.96
C LEU A 11 1.74 21.29 4.72
N MET A 12 0.58 21.91 4.89
CA MET A 12 -0.62 21.25 5.40
C MET A 12 -1.37 20.64 4.21
N PHE A 13 -1.07 19.39 3.89
CA PHE A 13 -1.69 18.68 2.76
C PHE A 13 -3.22 18.60 2.99
N PRO A 14 -4.04 19.24 2.13
CA PRO A 14 -5.48 19.13 2.24
C PRO A 14 -5.91 17.72 1.84
N LEU A 15 -6.71 17.08 2.68
CA LEU A 15 -7.37 15.82 2.35
C LEU A 15 -8.26 16.03 1.13
N LYS A 16 -8.67 14.93 0.44
CA LYS A 16 -9.69 14.99 -0.63
C LYS A 16 -11.00 15.69 -0.20
N SER A 17 -11.26 15.82 1.10
CA SER A 17 -12.40 16.54 1.69
C SER A 17 -12.17 18.05 1.89
N GLY A 18 -11.00 18.60 1.52
CA GLY A 18 -10.61 19.99 1.76
C GLY A 18 -10.25 20.30 3.23
N LYS A 19 -10.31 19.31 4.13
CA LYS A 19 -9.90 19.46 5.53
C LYS A 19 -8.40 19.18 5.68
N PRO A 20 -7.68 19.91 6.54
CA PRO A 20 -6.29 19.62 6.81
C PRO A 20 -6.13 18.28 7.54
N ASN A 21 -5.08 17.51 7.19
CA ASN A 21 -4.73 16.29 7.91
C ASN A 21 -4.10 16.64 9.27
N LEU A 22 -4.87 16.49 10.36
CA LEU A 22 -4.40 16.80 11.72
C LEU A 22 -3.52 15.68 12.31
N TYR A 23 -3.57 14.47 11.76
CA TYR A 23 -2.84 13.31 12.28
C TYR A 23 -1.40 13.25 11.80
N TRP A 24 -1.11 13.70 10.57
CA TRP A 24 0.23 13.63 10.00
C TRP A 24 1.27 14.42 10.79
N PRO A 25 1.03 15.70 11.15
CA PRO A 25 2.00 16.46 11.96
C PRO A 25 2.25 15.84 13.33
N VAL A 26 1.23 15.21 13.93
CA VAL A 26 1.36 14.49 15.22
C VAL A 26 2.23 13.26 15.04
N TYR A 27 2.00 12.49 13.97
CA TYR A 27 2.83 11.34 13.61
C TYR A 27 4.29 11.76 13.37
N GLU A 28 4.55 12.81 12.60
CA GLU A 28 5.91 13.31 12.35
C GLU A 28 6.64 13.69 13.65
N ASN A 29 5.93 14.31 14.60
CA ASN A 29 6.49 14.63 15.89
C ASN A 29 6.80 13.37 16.72
N LEU A 30 5.90 12.36 16.73
CA LEU A 30 6.13 11.09 17.40
C LEU A 30 7.30 10.31 16.79
N GLU A 31 7.41 10.28 15.46
CA GLU A 31 8.55 9.70 14.75
C GLU A 31 9.85 10.42 15.12
N LYS A 32 9.86 11.75 15.17
CA LYS A 32 11.03 12.54 15.57
C LYS A 32 11.48 12.21 16.99
N GLU A 33 10.55 12.06 17.95
CA GLU A 33 10.89 11.66 19.32
C GLU A 33 11.48 10.24 19.38
N PHE A 34 10.99 9.30 18.56
CA PHE A 34 11.61 7.98 18.43
C PHE A 34 13.01 8.06 17.81
N THR A 35 13.19 8.85 16.76
CA THR A 35 14.49 9.04 16.12
C THR A 35 15.50 9.65 17.11
N GLN A 36 15.08 10.60 17.95
CA GLN A 36 15.92 11.11 19.05
C GLN A 36 16.29 10.01 20.06
N LEU A 37 15.37 9.12 20.40
CA LEU A 37 15.68 7.96 21.25
C LEU A 37 16.72 7.04 20.60
N SER A 38 16.62 6.81 19.28
CA SER A 38 17.58 5.99 18.51
C SER A 38 19.00 6.56 18.45
N PHE A 39 19.19 7.86 18.71
CA PHE A 39 20.53 8.45 18.84
C PHE A 39 21.15 8.22 20.22
N ASN A 40 20.33 7.97 21.23
CA ASN A 40 20.78 7.74 22.62
C ASN A 40 21.02 6.25 22.93
N ILE A 41 20.44 5.36 22.13
CA ILE A 41 20.53 3.91 22.30
C ILE A 41 20.99 3.35 20.95
N PHE A 42 22.09 2.60 20.94
CA PHE A 42 22.43 1.80 19.76
C PHE A 42 21.41 0.66 19.66
N ILE A 43 20.51 0.70 18.67
CA ILE A 43 19.42 -0.27 18.57
C ILE A 43 19.79 -1.35 17.55
N ASP A 44 20.19 -2.51 18.06
CA ASP A 44 20.21 -3.77 17.32
C ASP A 44 19.13 -4.74 17.84
N ASP A 45 19.16 -5.99 17.37
CA ASP A 45 18.20 -7.03 17.78
C ASP A 45 18.15 -7.25 19.31
N ASN A 46 19.27 -7.05 20.02
CA ASN A 46 19.36 -7.20 21.47
C ASN A 46 18.66 -6.07 22.23
N GLN A 47 18.50 -4.90 21.62
CA GLN A 47 17.84 -3.75 22.24
C GLN A 47 16.35 -3.68 21.95
N LEU A 48 15.79 -4.56 21.13
CA LEU A 48 14.35 -4.57 20.81
C LEU A 48 13.46 -4.69 22.06
N ASP A 49 13.91 -5.42 23.08
CA ASP A 49 13.19 -5.57 24.36
C ASP A 49 13.58 -4.52 25.41
N THR A 50 14.48 -3.57 25.09
CA THR A 50 14.79 -2.41 25.94
C THR A 50 13.52 -1.60 26.17
N TYR A 51 13.21 -1.32 27.43
CA TYR A 51 11.98 -0.63 27.83
C TYR A 51 12.27 0.56 28.73
N SER A 52 11.39 1.55 28.72
CA SER A 52 11.51 2.73 29.59
C SER A 52 10.18 3.44 29.79
N TYR A 53 10.13 4.31 30.80
CA TYR A 53 8.98 5.19 30.98
C TYR A 53 8.79 6.15 29.80
N LYS A 54 9.87 6.61 29.15
CA LYS A 54 9.76 7.43 27.94
C LYS A 54 9.13 6.65 26.79
N ILE A 55 9.53 5.39 26.58
CA ILE A 55 8.91 4.53 25.56
C ILE A 55 7.43 4.30 25.88
N SER A 56 7.08 4.11 27.15
CA SER A 56 5.68 3.96 27.57
C SER A 56 4.83 5.20 27.25
N GLU A 57 5.37 6.41 27.40
CA GLU A 57 4.68 7.65 27.05
C GLU A 57 4.45 7.75 25.55
N LEU A 58 5.47 7.45 24.74
CA LEU A 58 5.37 7.43 23.27
C LEU A 58 4.36 6.39 22.78
N ILE A 59 4.33 5.21 23.38
CA ILE A 59 3.34 4.16 23.09
C ILE A 59 1.92 4.67 23.36
N LEU A 60 1.67 5.28 24.51
CA LEU A 60 0.34 5.75 24.88
C LEU A 60 -0.14 6.85 23.92
N ARG A 61 0.71 7.84 23.63
CA ARG A 61 0.39 8.93 22.69
C ARG A 61 0.12 8.39 21.29
N SER A 62 0.98 7.52 20.78
CA SER A 62 0.82 6.94 19.44
C SER A 62 -0.44 6.07 19.33
N ALA A 63 -0.75 5.28 20.37
CA ALA A 63 -1.94 4.43 20.37
C ALA A 63 -3.25 5.22 20.49
N ILE A 64 -3.25 6.34 21.21
CA ILE A 64 -4.41 7.26 21.25
C ILE A 64 -4.70 7.81 19.85
N GLU A 65 -3.68 8.18 19.09
CA GLU A 65 -3.85 8.61 17.69
C GLU A 65 -4.43 7.49 16.82
N ILE A 66 -4.00 6.23 17.02
CA ILE A 66 -4.60 5.06 16.35
C ILE A 66 -6.09 4.93 16.72
N GLU A 67 -6.45 5.11 17.99
CA GLU A 67 -7.86 5.06 18.40
C GLU A 67 -8.70 6.12 17.69
N SER A 68 -8.19 7.34 17.56
CA SER A 68 -8.89 8.46 16.92
C SER A 68 -9.01 8.27 15.41
N ILE A 69 -7.87 8.10 14.73
CA ILE A 69 -7.82 8.01 13.26
C ILE A 69 -8.60 6.80 12.74
N SER A 70 -8.59 5.67 13.46
CA SER A 70 -9.33 4.47 13.04
C SER A 70 -10.84 4.69 13.07
N LYS A 71 -11.39 5.41 14.05
CA LYS A 71 -12.82 5.74 14.11
C LYS A 71 -13.21 6.71 13.00
N GLU A 72 -12.40 7.71 12.73
CA GLU A 72 -12.66 8.65 11.65
C GLU A 72 -12.61 7.96 10.28
N LEU A 73 -11.60 7.12 10.05
CA LEU A 73 -11.51 6.27 8.87
C LEU A 73 -12.72 5.34 8.75
N TYR A 74 -13.18 4.73 9.84
CA TYR A 74 -14.37 3.87 9.82
C TYR A 74 -15.59 4.62 9.27
N TYR A 75 -15.89 5.82 9.77
CA TYR A 75 -17.04 6.59 9.28
C TYR A 75 -16.84 7.05 7.83
N ARG A 76 -15.63 7.53 7.50
CA ARG A 76 -15.30 7.97 6.13
C ARG A 76 -15.50 6.86 5.10
N GLU A 77 -15.23 5.62 5.48
CA GLU A 77 -15.28 4.47 4.58
C GLU A 77 -16.65 3.78 4.54
N GLY A 78 -17.69 4.38 5.15
CA GLY A 78 -19.06 3.89 5.12
C GLY A 78 -19.44 2.98 6.30
N GLY A 79 -18.71 3.08 7.41
CA GLY A 79 -19.09 2.45 8.66
C GLY A 79 -20.43 3.00 9.19
N LYS A 80 -21.26 2.11 9.76
CA LYS A 80 -22.56 2.48 10.32
C LYS A 80 -22.40 3.41 11.51
N GLU A 81 -23.30 4.36 11.66
CA GLU A 81 -23.39 5.18 12.86
C GLU A 81 -23.72 4.30 14.08
N VAL A 82 -22.86 4.35 15.08
CA VAL A 82 -22.97 3.55 16.30
C VAL A 82 -22.64 4.45 17.48
N ASN A 83 -23.52 4.46 18.48
CA ASN A 83 -23.25 5.12 19.74
C ASN A 83 -22.05 4.46 20.43
N ASN A 84 -21.02 5.25 20.74
CA ASN A 84 -19.80 4.80 21.40
C ASN A 84 -19.01 3.73 20.60
N LEU A 85 -18.71 4.02 19.33
CA LEU A 85 -17.83 3.18 18.51
C LEU A 85 -16.48 2.91 19.21
N ARG A 86 -16.17 1.63 19.41
CA ARG A 86 -14.87 1.18 19.87
C ARG A 86 -13.87 1.20 18.70
N TYR A 87 -12.66 1.68 18.96
CA TYR A 87 -11.61 1.69 17.94
C TYR A 87 -11.23 0.25 17.49
N ASP A 88 -11.31 -0.75 18.38
CA ASP A 88 -11.09 -2.15 18.02
C ASP A 88 -12.05 -2.62 16.91
N ASP A 89 -13.30 -2.18 16.97
CA ASP A 89 -14.33 -2.55 15.99
C ASP A 89 -14.15 -1.75 14.69
N ALA A 90 -13.74 -0.48 14.79
CA ALA A 90 -13.31 0.32 13.65
C ALA A 90 -12.13 -0.35 12.91
N LEU A 91 -11.09 -0.77 13.63
CA LEU A 91 -9.95 -1.46 13.04
C LEU A 91 -10.31 -2.81 12.42
N LYS A 92 -11.24 -3.58 13.01
CA LYS A 92 -11.73 -4.83 12.38
C LYS A 92 -12.43 -4.56 11.06
N TYR A 93 -13.25 -3.51 10.99
CA TYR A 93 -13.92 -3.10 9.76
C TYR A 93 -12.89 -2.72 8.69
N LEU A 94 -11.92 -1.87 9.05
CA LEU A 94 -10.85 -1.45 8.14
C LEU A 94 -9.95 -2.61 7.71
N ASP A 95 -9.63 -3.54 8.61
CA ASP A 95 -8.87 -4.75 8.30
C ASP A 95 -9.61 -5.64 7.29
N LYS A 96 -10.93 -5.80 7.43
CA LYS A 96 -11.74 -6.54 6.46
C LYS A 96 -11.76 -5.84 5.09
N LYS A 97 -11.90 -4.52 5.09
CA LYS A 97 -12.00 -3.72 3.86
C LYS A 97 -10.67 -3.67 3.11
N TRP A 98 -9.58 -3.39 3.81
CA TRP A 98 -8.29 -3.08 3.22
C TRP A 98 -7.23 -4.17 3.40
N LYS A 99 -7.57 -5.31 4.01
CA LYS A 99 -6.63 -6.39 4.36
C LYS A 99 -5.42 -5.86 5.12
N LEU A 100 -5.65 -5.05 6.14
CA LEU A 100 -4.58 -4.39 6.92
C LEU A 100 -3.58 -5.38 7.48
N ASN A 101 -4.04 -6.55 7.94
CA ASN A 101 -3.22 -7.65 8.45
C ASN A 101 -2.20 -8.22 7.45
N LYS A 102 -2.37 -7.96 6.15
CA LYS A 102 -1.42 -8.34 5.10
C LYS A 102 -0.34 -7.29 4.87
N LYS A 103 -0.60 -6.03 5.23
CA LYS A 103 0.25 -4.89 4.88
C LYS A 103 1.64 -5.01 5.50
N LEU A 104 2.62 -4.75 4.64
CA LEU A 104 4.04 -4.84 4.94
C LEU A 104 4.66 -3.45 4.84
N LEU A 105 5.48 -3.11 5.82
CA LEU A 105 6.28 -1.90 5.86
C LEU A 105 7.76 -2.29 5.98
N MET A 106 8.67 -1.44 5.54
CA MET A 106 10.10 -1.63 5.75
C MET A 106 10.64 -0.58 6.71
N ILE A 107 11.55 -0.98 7.59
CA ILE A 107 12.37 -0.06 8.37
C ILE A 107 13.32 0.67 7.41
N ASN A 108 13.31 2.00 7.49
CA ASN A 108 14.15 2.91 6.72
C ASN A 108 14.78 3.91 7.68
N SER A 109 15.68 3.44 8.52
CA SER A 109 16.41 4.30 9.47
C SER A 109 17.87 3.90 9.53
N PRO A 110 18.81 4.85 9.40
CA PRO A 110 20.24 4.56 9.53
C PRO A 110 20.65 4.22 10.97
N ASN A 111 19.81 4.54 11.96
CA ASN A 111 20.08 4.33 13.39
C ASN A 111 19.49 3.02 13.93
N LEU A 112 18.87 2.21 13.08
CA LEU A 112 18.32 0.91 13.45
C LEU A 112 19.12 -0.20 12.75
N HIS A 113 19.83 -1.00 13.54
CA HIS A 113 20.71 -2.07 13.09
C HIS A 113 20.09 -3.46 13.38
N VAL A 114 18.82 -3.62 13.03
CA VAL A 114 18.05 -4.85 13.26
C VAL A 114 18.09 -5.77 12.05
N SER A 115 18.07 -7.09 12.27
CA SER A 115 18.12 -8.07 11.18
C SER A 115 16.79 -8.20 10.43
N GLU A 116 15.67 -8.14 11.15
CA GLU A 116 14.33 -8.12 10.56
C GLU A 116 13.90 -6.68 10.28
N THR A 117 13.98 -6.29 9.00
CA THR A 117 13.60 -4.95 8.55
C THR A 117 12.15 -4.86 8.10
N LYS A 118 11.41 -5.97 8.00
CA LYS A 118 10.01 -5.99 7.57
C LYS A 118 9.08 -5.97 8.78
N LEU A 119 8.13 -5.03 8.76
CA LEU A 119 7.13 -4.86 9.79
C LEU A 119 5.74 -5.22 9.27
N ARG A 120 4.99 -5.96 10.09
CA ARG A 120 3.58 -6.30 9.87
C ARG A 120 2.74 -5.72 11.01
N PRO A 121 2.43 -4.41 10.99
CA PRO A 121 1.83 -3.70 12.10
C PRO A 121 0.48 -4.27 12.54
N PHE A 122 -0.29 -4.83 11.61
CA PHE A 122 -1.60 -5.42 11.91
C PHE A 122 -1.55 -6.95 12.01
N SER A 123 -0.37 -7.52 12.28
CA SER A 123 -0.27 -8.93 12.63
C SER A 123 -1.00 -9.23 13.95
N LYS A 124 -1.79 -10.31 13.94
CA LYS A 124 -2.57 -10.73 15.11
C LYS A 124 -1.85 -11.84 15.86
N THR A 125 -1.93 -11.80 17.18
CA THR A 125 -1.45 -12.86 18.08
C THR A 125 -2.50 -13.19 19.14
N LEU A 126 -2.40 -14.38 19.74
CA LEU A 126 -3.33 -14.83 20.77
C LEU A 126 -3.08 -14.05 22.06
N ASN A 127 -4.06 -13.26 22.51
CA ASN A 127 -4.00 -12.65 23.82
C ASN A 127 -4.23 -13.72 24.89
N LYS A 128 -3.20 -13.97 25.71
CA LYS A 128 -3.21 -15.03 26.73
C LYS A 128 -4.30 -14.85 27.80
N ARG A 129 -4.75 -13.62 28.07
CA ARG A 129 -5.74 -13.34 29.13
C ARG A 129 -7.17 -13.70 28.74
N ASN A 130 -7.56 -13.37 27.51
CA ASN A 130 -8.93 -13.54 27.05
C ASN A 130 -9.08 -14.56 25.90
N ARG A 131 -7.97 -15.20 25.49
CA ARG A 131 -7.90 -16.21 24.43
C ARG A 131 -8.44 -15.73 23.07
N LYS A 132 -8.38 -14.42 22.81
CA LYS A 132 -8.79 -13.81 21.53
C LYS A 132 -7.59 -13.34 20.71
N MET A 133 -7.67 -13.50 19.39
CA MET A 133 -6.72 -12.92 18.46
C MET A 133 -6.84 -11.38 18.46
N GLN A 134 -5.73 -10.69 18.72
CA GLN A 134 -5.65 -9.23 18.75
C GLN A 134 -4.36 -8.77 18.08
N PHE A 135 -4.31 -7.52 17.60
CA PHE A 135 -3.07 -6.96 17.09
C PHE A 135 -2.00 -6.98 18.19
N ARG A 136 -0.77 -7.40 17.85
CA ARG A 136 0.31 -7.59 18.82
C ARG A 136 0.54 -6.34 19.67
N TRP A 137 0.62 -5.19 19.02
CA TRP A 137 0.80 -3.92 19.70
C TRP A 137 -0.37 -3.51 20.60
N ASN A 138 -1.60 -3.91 20.26
CA ASN A 138 -2.79 -3.53 21.03
C ASN A 138 -2.77 -4.19 22.42
N ILE A 139 -2.19 -5.39 22.52
CA ILE A 139 -1.99 -6.06 23.81
C ILE A 139 -1.07 -5.21 24.71
N ALA A 140 0.08 -4.77 24.17
CA ALA A 140 1.03 -3.93 24.89
C ALA A 140 0.40 -2.59 25.32
N TYR A 141 -0.28 -1.94 24.40
CA TYR A 141 -0.98 -0.69 24.65
C TYR A 141 -2.01 -0.83 25.80
N GLN A 142 -2.93 -1.81 25.71
CA GLN A 142 -3.95 -1.99 26.74
C GLN A 142 -3.33 -2.32 28.11
N ASN A 143 -2.27 -3.12 28.14
CA ASN A 143 -1.58 -3.46 29.38
C ASN A 143 -0.95 -2.23 30.03
N ILE A 144 -0.24 -1.42 29.25
CA ILE A 144 0.37 -0.17 29.73
C ILE A 144 -0.70 0.83 30.18
N LYS A 145 -1.79 0.98 29.42
CA LYS A 145 -2.89 1.90 29.72
C LYS A 145 -3.54 1.61 31.08
N HIS A 146 -3.82 0.34 31.37
CA HIS A 146 -4.55 -0.04 32.59
C HIS A 146 -3.64 -0.27 33.80
N ASN A 147 -2.38 -0.68 33.60
CA ASN A 147 -1.44 -0.92 34.70
C ASN A 147 0.03 -0.80 34.26
N ARG A 148 0.45 0.43 33.95
CA ARG A 148 1.81 0.77 33.51
C ARG A 148 2.91 0.23 34.43
N GLY A 149 2.73 0.28 35.75
CA GLY A 149 3.73 -0.18 36.72
C GLY A 149 4.01 -1.68 36.57
N LYS A 150 2.95 -2.49 36.45
CA LYS A 150 3.07 -3.94 36.26
C LYS A 150 3.60 -4.32 34.87
N PHE A 151 3.25 -3.55 33.85
CA PHE A 151 3.53 -3.88 32.44
C PHE A 151 4.61 -3.01 31.80
N VAL A 152 5.50 -2.42 32.60
CA VAL A 152 6.58 -1.56 32.08
C VAL A 152 7.49 -2.26 31.07
N LYS A 153 7.68 -3.59 31.19
CA LYS A 153 8.46 -4.39 30.22
C LYS A 153 7.82 -4.44 28.83
N GLU A 154 6.50 -4.24 28.74
CA GLU A 154 5.80 -4.15 27.46
C GLU A 154 6.00 -2.77 26.81
N ALA A 155 6.54 -1.79 27.54
CA ALA A 155 6.94 -0.51 26.98
C ALA A 155 8.33 -0.59 26.32
N SER A 156 8.49 -1.52 25.38
CA SER A 156 9.75 -1.82 24.70
C SER A 156 9.86 -1.15 23.32
N ILE A 157 11.09 -1.02 22.82
CA ILE A 157 11.39 -0.47 21.48
C ILE A 157 10.61 -1.23 20.40
N LYS A 158 10.56 -2.56 20.48
CA LYS A 158 9.80 -3.41 19.56
C LYS A 158 8.32 -3.06 19.51
N ASN A 159 7.67 -2.91 20.67
CA ASN A 159 6.25 -2.57 20.72
C ASN A 159 6.00 -1.12 20.26
N LEU A 160 6.94 -0.20 20.53
CA LEU A 160 6.85 1.16 20.01
C LEU A 160 6.98 1.20 18.48
N LEU A 161 7.90 0.45 17.88
CA LEU A 161 8.04 0.31 16.42
C LEU A 161 6.74 -0.25 15.79
N ASP A 162 6.14 -1.27 16.40
CA ASP A 162 4.85 -1.82 15.93
C ASP A 162 3.72 -0.79 15.98
N ILE A 163 3.65 0.02 17.03
CA ILE A 163 2.60 1.05 17.18
C ILE A 163 2.83 2.20 16.21
N LEU A 164 4.06 2.71 16.10
CA LEU A 164 4.40 3.78 15.15
C LEU A 164 4.15 3.33 13.71
N SER A 165 4.51 2.10 13.36
CA SER A 165 4.24 1.56 12.02
C SER A 165 2.73 1.38 11.76
N ALA A 166 1.94 0.99 12.75
CA ALA A 166 0.48 0.94 12.63
C ALA A 166 -0.12 2.35 12.42
N LEU A 167 0.33 3.34 13.20
CA LEU A 167 -0.09 4.73 13.05
C LEU A 167 0.32 5.33 11.70
N PHE A 168 1.53 5.05 11.24
CA PHE A 168 2.03 5.45 9.92
C PHE A 168 1.13 4.90 8.81
N VAL A 169 0.82 3.60 8.84
CA VAL A 169 -0.06 2.99 7.85
C VAL A 169 -1.43 3.65 7.87
N LEU A 170 -2.07 3.84 9.04
CA LEU A 170 -3.38 4.50 9.08
C LEU A 170 -3.33 5.94 8.56
N ASN A 171 -2.24 6.66 8.80
CA ASN A 171 -2.01 8.00 8.26
C ASN A 171 -1.94 8.00 6.72
N ILE A 172 -1.26 7.03 6.11
CA ILE A 172 -1.23 6.86 4.65
C ILE A 172 -2.65 6.65 4.10
N TYR A 173 -3.43 5.76 4.73
CA TYR A 173 -4.82 5.53 4.33
C TYR A 173 -5.71 6.74 4.59
N TYR A 174 -5.43 7.51 5.64
CA TYR A 174 -6.14 8.72 5.96
C TYR A 174 -5.87 9.82 4.92
N ASN A 175 -4.62 10.01 4.53
CA ASN A 175 -4.24 10.97 3.50
C ASN A 175 -4.83 10.59 2.13
N ASP A 176 -4.86 9.29 1.80
CA ASP A 176 -5.40 8.74 0.55
C ASP A 176 -4.89 9.47 -0.72
N GLU A 177 -3.63 9.90 -0.66
CA GLU A 177 -3.01 10.69 -1.70
C GLU A 177 -2.66 9.85 -2.91
N MET A 178 -2.97 10.38 -4.08
CA MET A 178 -2.62 9.83 -5.37
C MET A 178 -1.46 10.64 -5.96
N PHE A 179 -0.42 9.95 -6.42
CA PHE A 179 0.73 10.60 -7.01
C PHE A 179 0.70 10.45 -8.52
N ASP A 180 0.80 11.57 -9.23
CA ASP A 180 1.07 11.57 -10.67
C ASP A 180 2.55 11.23 -10.91
N LEU A 181 2.79 10.21 -11.74
CA LEU A 181 4.12 9.73 -12.10
C LEU A 181 4.49 10.12 -13.53
N GLY A 182 3.56 10.66 -14.32
CA GLY A 182 3.74 10.84 -15.75
C GLY A 182 4.27 9.55 -16.38
N LYS A 183 5.44 9.61 -17.03
CA LYS A 183 6.06 8.45 -17.69
C LYS A 183 6.86 7.53 -16.76
N ASP A 184 6.99 7.85 -15.46
CA ASP A 184 7.69 7.01 -14.47
C ASP A 184 6.83 5.81 -14.02
N SER A 185 6.52 4.91 -14.96
CA SER A 185 5.74 3.69 -14.69
C SER A 185 6.43 2.72 -13.73
N ARG A 186 7.72 2.92 -13.44
CA ARG A 186 8.49 2.15 -12.44
C ARG A 186 8.45 2.78 -11.05
N GLY A 187 7.93 4.00 -10.91
CA GLY A 187 7.80 4.70 -9.64
C GLY A 187 9.12 4.96 -8.94
N LYS A 188 10.21 5.20 -9.67
CA LYS A 188 11.51 5.53 -9.06
C LYS A 188 11.40 6.77 -8.17
N SER A 189 10.58 7.74 -8.59
CA SER A 189 10.33 8.99 -7.88
C SER A 189 9.43 8.85 -6.64
N LEU A 190 8.76 7.71 -6.44
CA LEU A 190 7.84 7.51 -5.32
C LEU A 190 8.54 7.25 -4.00
N TYR A 191 9.67 6.54 -4.02
CA TYR A 191 10.34 6.12 -2.79
C TYR A 191 10.70 7.31 -1.90
N SER A 192 11.20 8.40 -2.49
CA SER A 192 11.52 9.62 -1.75
C SER A 192 10.30 10.38 -1.24
N LYS A 193 9.12 10.21 -1.88
CA LYS A 193 7.88 10.90 -1.50
C LYS A 193 7.11 10.16 -0.40
N LEU A 194 7.20 8.83 -0.39
CA LEU A 194 6.41 7.96 0.48
C LEU A 194 7.16 7.46 1.72
N SER A 195 8.48 7.68 1.78
CA SER A 195 9.30 7.23 2.91
C SER A 195 9.52 8.36 3.90
N THR A 196 9.65 7.99 5.17
CA THR A 196 9.99 8.88 6.29
C THR A 196 11.38 8.54 6.84
N SER A 197 11.77 9.19 7.94
CA SER A 197 13.06 8.92 8.59
C SER A 197 13.12 7.55 9.28
N LEU A 198 11.96 6.88 9.40
CA LEU A 198 11.82 5.61 10.09
C LEU A 198 11.29 4.49 9.18
N PHE A 199 10.42 4.81 8.22
CA PHE A 199 9.73 3.80 7.44
C PHE A 199 9.76 4.05 5.94
N ALA A 200 9.83 2.96 5.16
CA ALA A 200 9.64 2.95 3.72
C ALA A 200 8.41 2.12 3.35
N VAL A 201 7.71 2.59 2.34
CA VAL A 201 6.46 2.02 1.85
C VAL A 201 6.71 0.90 0.84
N SER A 202 5.97 -0.20 0.98
CA SER A 202 5.90 -1.26 -0.03
C SER A 202 5.02 -0.85 -1.21
N ILE A 203 5.56 -0.95 -2.42
CA ILE A 203 4.89 -0.53 -3.66
C ILE A 203 4.78 -1.73 -4.59
N HIS A 204 3.55 -2.09 -4.98
CA HIS A 204 3.33 -3.09 -6.00
C HIS A 204 3.44 -2.47 -7.40
N ARG A 205 4.18 -3.14 -8.28
CA ARG A 205 4.38 -2.73 -9.66
C ARG A 205 3.77 -3.78 -10.56
N ASN A 206 2.73 -3.39 -11.29
CA ASN A 206 2.23 -4.21 -12.38
C ASN A 206 3.12 -3.95 -13.61
N GLU A 207 3.61 -5.00 -14.25
CA GLU A 207 4.44 -4.89 -15.46
C GLU A 207 3.64 -5.20 -16.73
N GLY A 208 3.91 -4.44 -17.79
CA GLY A 208 3.36 -4.68 -19.12
C GLY A 208 1.83 -4.58 -19.19
N LEU A 209 1.21 -5.47 -19.97
CA LEU A 209 -0.24 -5.50 -20.16
C LEU A 209 -1.00 -5.94 -18.89
N ASN A 210 -0.31 -6.45 -17.87
CA ASN A 210 -0.93 -6.82 -16.58
C ASN A 210 -1.38 -5.60 -15.76
N GLN A 211 -0.95 -4.37 -16.12
CA GLN A 211 -1.50 -3.14 -15.54
C GLN A 211 -2.98 -2.91 -15.87
N PHE A 212 -3.51 -3.67 -16.82
CA PHE A 212 -4.78 -3.42 -17.45
C PHE A 212 -5.95 -4.17 -16.79
N GLU A 213 -5.68 -5.38 -16.31
CA GLU A 213 -6.66 -6.20 -15.62
C GLU A 213 -6.37 -6.14 -14.13
N GLU A 214 -7.30 -5.53 -13.38
CA GLU A 214 -7.25 -5.47 -11.92
C GLU A 214 -7.18 -6.88 -11.29
N GLN A 215 -7.53 -7.92 -12.05
CA GLN A 215 -7.53 -9.34 -11.68
C GLN A 215 -6.14 -10.01 -11.78
N ASN A 216 -5.15 -9.42 -12.47
CA ASN A 216 -3.81 -10.01 -12.65
C ASN A 216 -2.82 -9.63 -11.53
N ARG A 217 -3.31 -9.47 -10.30
CA ARG A 217 -2.48 -9.14 -9.13
C ARG A 217 -1.62 -10.34 -8.74
N ARG A 218 -0.31 -10.23 -8.95
CA ARG A 218 0.70 -11.23 -8.56
C ARG A 218 0.95 -11.22 -7.05
N ASP A 219 1.72 -12.21 -6.60
CA ASP A 219 2.23 -12.29 -5.23
C ASP A 219 2.75 -10.93 -4.72
N GLY A 220 2.39 -10.60 -3.48
CA GLY A 220 2.79 -9.36 -2.83
C GLY A 220 1.88 -8.14 -3.09
N PHE A 221 0.85 -8.23 -3.94
CA PHE A 221 -0.11 -7.13 -4.07
C PHE A 221 -0.78 -6.80 -2.73
N GLU A 222 -1.36 -7.79 -2.04
CA GLU A 222 -2.08 -7.54 -0.78
C GLU A 222 -1.18 -6.89 0.29
N GLU A 223 0.11 -7.20 0.25
CA GLU A 223 1.12 -6.70 1.19
C GLU A 223 1.51 -5.25 0.93
N SER A 224 1.35 -4.77 -0.31
CA SER A 224 1.69 -3.40 -0.68
C SER A 224 0.74 -2.35 -0.11
N LEU A 225 1.27 -1.18 0.26
CA LEU A 225 0.46 -0.02 0.65
C LEU A 225 0.10 0.86 -0.55
N TYR A 226 0.90 0.84 -1.60
CA TYR A 226 0.64 1.52 -2.86
C TYR A 226 0.77 0.57 -4.05
N TYR A 227 0.09 0.88 -5.14
CA TYR A 227 0.28 0.21 -6.41
C TYR A 227 0.29 1.22 -7.56
N ILE A 228 1.06 0.91 -8.60
CA ILE A 228 1.19 1.74 -9.79
C ILE A 228 0.29 1.20 -10.90
N VAL A 229 -0.50 2.10 -11.49
CA VAL A 229 -1.37 1.82 -12.64
C VAL A 229 -1.32 2.98 -13.63
N PHE A 230 -1.71 2.73 -14.87
CA PHE A 230 -1.97 3.82 -15.82
C PHE A 230 -3.07 4.76 -15.31
N ASP A 231 -2.94 6.05 -15.62
CA ASP A 231 -4.03 7.02 -15.41
C ASP A 231 -5.25 6.68 -16.29
N ASP A 232 -6.38 7.31 -16.02
CA ASP A 232 -7.66 6.99 -16.68
C ASP A 232 -7.63 7.21 -18.20
N GLN A 233 -6.95 8.28 -18.67
CA GLN A 233 -6.83 8.56 -20.10
C GLN A 233 -5.93 7.50 -20.77
N SER A 234 -4.81 7.17 -20.15
CA SER A 234 -3.88 6.13 -20.60
C SER A 234 -4.53 4.75 -20.60
N ARG A 235 -5.31 4.40 -19.57
CA ARG A 235 -6.12 3.16 -19.51
C ARG A 235 -7.12 3.09 -20.65
N ASN A 236 -7.83 4.17 -20.93
CA ASN A 236 -8.82 4.22 -22.01
C ASN A 236 -8.16 4.12 -23.40
N ARG A 237 -7.03 4.80 -23.61
CA ARG A 237 -6.24 4.69 -24.86
C ARG A 237 -5.76 3.26 -25.08
N LEU A 238 -5.19 2.65 -24.04
CA LEU A 238 -4.74 1.27 -24.10
C LEU A 238 -5.93 0.31 -24.33
N ARG A 239 -7.11 0.59 -23.75
CA ARG A 239 -8.33 -0.23 -23.94
C ARG A 239 -8.77 -0.27 -25.39
N LYS A 240 -8.80 0.89 -26.02
CA LYS A 240 -9.12 1.00 -27.44
C LYS A 240 -8.08 0.26 -28.28
N ALA A 241 -6.79 0.47 -28.00
CA ALA A 241 -5.70 -0.17 -28.72
C ALA A 241 -5.74 -1.71 -28.65
N MET A 242 -6.05 -2.27 -27.48
CA MET A 242 -6.19 -3.71 -27.28
C MET A 242 -7.40 -4.27 -28.04
N LYS A 243 -8.56 -3.61 -28.01
CA LYS A 243 -9.74 -4.02 -28.80
C LYS A 243 -9.44 -4.02 -30.29
N ASP A 244 -8.77 -2.99 -30.78
CA ASP A 244 -8.37 -2.91 -32.19
C ASP A 244 -7.35 -4.00 -32.55
N TRP A 245 -6.45 -4.35 -31.62
CA TRP A 245 -5.50 -5.44 -31.81
C TRP A 245 -6.19 -6.81 -31.87
N VAL A 246 -7.09 -7.12 -30.94
CA VAL A 246 -7.91 -8.34 -30.97
C VAL A 246 -8.66 -8.45 -32.29
N LYS A 247 -9.26 -7.34 -32.76
CA LYS A 247 -9.94 -7.30 -34.06
C LYS A 247 -8.99 -7.64 -35.21
N ARG A 248 -7.83 -6.98 -35.30
CA ARG A 248 -6.82 -7.26 -36.34
C ARG A 248 -6.30 -8.69 -36.31
N MET A 249 -6.18 -9.29 -35.13
CA MET A 249 -5.80 -10.70 -34.99
C MET A 249 -6.87 -11.61 -35.58
N LYS A 250 -8.14 -11.38 -35.23
CA LYS A 250 -9.28 -12.17 -35.73
C LYS A 250 -9.45 -12.06 -37.24
N ASP A 251 -9.26 -10.86 -37.80
CA ASP A 251 -9.37 -10.60 -39.24
C ASP A 251 -8.29 -11.34 -40.05
N LYS A 252 -7.18 -11.71 -39.42
CA LYS A 252 -6.06 -12.44 -40.05
C LYS A 252 -6.09 -13.95 -39.82
N LEU A 253 -7.05 -14.47 -39.06
CA LEU A 253 -7.21 -15.92 -38.88
C LEU A 253 -7.73 -16.57 -40.18
N PRO A 254 -7.28 -17.80 -40.51
CA PRO A 254 -7.77 -18.53 -41.68
C PRO A 254 -9.30 -18.67 -41.65
N ASN A 255 -9.96 -18.45 -42.80
CA ASN A 255 -11.41 -18.49 -42.92
C ASN A 255 -11.96 -19.93 -42.98
N GLU A 256 -11.69 -20.70 -41.92
CA GLU A 256 -12.13 -22.08 -41.77
C GLU A 256 -12.97 -22.23 -40.49
N PRO A 257 -13.96 -23.15 -40.47
CA PRO A 257 -14.87 -23.34 -39.34
C PRO A 257 -14.15 -23.63 -38.02
N GLU A 258 -12.99 -24.27 -38.08
CA GLU A 258 -12.18 -24.59 -36.92
C GLU A 258 -11.62 -23.37 -36.18
N PHE A 259 -11.61 -22.18 -36.82
CA PHE A 259 -11.18 -20.92 -36.21
C PHE A 259 -12.31 -20.09 -35.60
N ASP A 260 -13.58 -20.50 -35.77
CA ASP A 260 -14.74 -19.71 -35.30
C ASP A 260 -14.78 -19.57 -33.78
N LYS A 261 -14.26 -20.55 -33.05
CA LYS A 261 -14.11 -20.45 -31.58
C LYS A 261 -13.17 -19.32 -31.17
N PHE A 262 -12.06 -19.12 -31.89
CA PHE A 262 -11.10 -18.06 -31.58
C PHE A 262 -11.64 -16.67 -31.97
N ARG A 263 -12.48 -16.59 -33.00
CA ARG A 263 -13.19 -15.34 -33.36
C ARG A 263 -14.16 -14.88 -32.28
N LYS A 264 -14.68 -15.79 -31.46
CA LYS A 264 -15.59 -15.49 -30.35
C LYS A 264 -14.90 -15.00 -29.07
N MET A 265 -13.58 -15.21 -28.92
CA MET A 265 -12.83 -14.77 -27.73
C MET A 265 -12.84 -13.25 -27.59
N GLU A 266 -13.05 -12.74 -26.37
CA GLU A 266 -13.27 -11.30 -26.18
C GLU A 266 -11.99 -10.52 -25.88
N ASN A 267 -10.98 -11.18 -25.30
CA ASN A 267 -9.73 -10.54 -24.89
C ASN A 267 -8.48 -11.29 -25.39
N LEU A 268 -7.35 -10.59 -25.33
CA LEU A 268 -6.04 -11.12 -25.75
C LEU A 268 -5.58 -12.28 -24.87
N PHE A 269 -5.89 -12.27 -23.58
CA PHE A 269 -5.41 -13.29 -22.65
C PHE A 269 -6.01 -14.67 -22.95
N GLU A 270 -7.32 -14.74 -23.23
CA GLU A 270 -8.00 -15.94 -23.72
C GLU A 270 -7.35 -16.47 -25.01
N PHE A 271 -6.94 -15.56 -25.89
CA PHE A 271 -6.28 -15.91 -27.14
C PHE A 271 -4.86 -16.46 -26.90
N TYR A 272 -4.08 -15.87 -25.97
CA TYR A 272 -2.71 -16.28 -25.66
C TYR A 272 -2.62 -17.54 -24.80
N SER A 273 -3.61 -17.77 -23.93
CA SER A 273 -3.65 -18.93 -23.03
C SER A 273 -4.23 -20.18 -23.68
N ASN A 274 -4.80 -20.06 -24.89
CA ASN A 274 -5.38 -21.19 -25.59
C ASN A 274 -4.31 -21.94 -26.40
N ALA A 275 -3.83 -23.06 -25.85
CA ALA A 275 -2.84 -23.93 -26.49
C ALA A 275 -3.28 -24.47 -27.86
N GLU A 276 -4.60 -24.65 -28.09
CA GLU A 276 -5.13 -25.20 -29.33
C GLU A 276 -4.89 -24.26 -30.53
N ILE A 277 -4.70 -22.96 -30.30
CA ILE A 277 -4.40 -22.04 -31.39
C ILE A 277 -2.96 -22.23 -31.89
N GLU A 278 -2.01 -22.42 -30.98
CA GLU A 278 -0.61 -22.68 -31.33
C GLU A 278 -0.47 -24.01 -32.06
N GLU A 279 -1.21 -25.04 -31.62
CA GLU A 279 -1.25 -26.35 -32.29
C GLU A 279 -1.77 -26.24 -33.73
N LYS A 280 -2.76 -25.38 -33.99
CA LYS A 280 -3.41 -25.25 -35.31
C LYS A 280 -2.60 -24.47 -36.33
N ILE A 281 -2.08 -23.29 -35.97
CA ILE A 281 -1.36 -22.43 -36.93
C ILE A 281 0.16 -22.59 -36.84
N GLY A 282 0.65 -23.24 -35.80
CA GLY A 282 2.08 -23.37 -35.52
C GLY A 282 2.65 -22.13 -34.83
N LYS A 283 3.66 -22.38 -33.99
CA LYS A 283 4.31 -21.36 -33.15
C LYS A 283 4.84 -20.14 -33.91
N GLU A 284 5.48 -20.33 -35.05
CA GLU A 284 6.04 -19.21 -35.84
C GLU A 284 4.94 -18.39 -36.53
N SER A 285 3.89 -19.03 -37.04
CA SER A 285 2.73 -18.31 -37.60
C SER A 285 1.99 -17.53 -36.51
N LEU A 286 1.85 -18.09 -35.31
CA LEU A 286 1.26 -17.40 -34.17
C LEU A 286 2.09 -16.17 -33.78
N LYS A 287 3.42 -16.30 -33.68
CA LYS A 287 4.32 -15.14 -33.44
C LYS A 287 4.16 -14.06 -34.52
N ASN A 288 4.11 -14.44 -35.79
CA ASN A 288 3.94 -13.49 -36.90
C ASN A 288 2.56 -12.82 -36.87
N LEU A 289 1.51 -13.56 -36.56
CA LEU A 289 0.16 -13.03 -36.37
C LEU A 289 0.14 -11.97 -35.25
N ILE A 290 0.77 -12.27 -34.11
CA ILE A 290 0.92 -11.36 -32.97
C ILE A 290 1.68 -10.10 -33.37
N ALA A 291 2.88 -10.28 -33.94
CA ALA A 291 3.77 -9.18 -34.30
C ALA A 291 3.09 -8.23 -35.30
N THR A 292 2.51 -8.77 -36.37
CA THR A 292 1.86 -7.94 -37.41
C THR A 292 0.53 -7.35 -36.96
N SER A 293 -0.12 -7.87 -35.92
CA SER A 293 -1.40 -7.33 -35.43
C SER A 293 -1.22 -6.30 -34.32
N SER A 294 -0.07 -6.33 -33.63
CA SER A 294 0.32 -5.36 -32.60
C SER A 294 0.83 -4.02 -33.16
N LEU A 295 0.86 -3.85 -34.49
CA LEU A 295 1.25 -2.62 -35.18
C LEU A 295 0.59 -1.39 -34.53
N GLY A 296 1.42 -0.44 -34.09
CA GLY A 296 1.01 0.80 -33.41
C GLY A 296 0.92 0.73 -31.88
N LEU A 297 0.86 -0.46 -31.28
CA LEU A 297 0.83 -0.62 -29.83
C LEU A 297 2.09 -0.07 -29.14
N PRO A 298 3.34 -0.30 -29.64
CA PRO A 298 4.54 0.26 -29.02
C PRO A 298 4.49 1.79 -28.91
N LYS A 299 4.04 2.48 -29.97
CA LYS A 299 3.90 3.94 -30.00
C LYS A 299 2.85 4.44 -28.98
N ILE A 300 1.78 3.66 -28.78
CA ILE A 300 0.78 3.97 -27.75
C ILE A 300 1.40 3.80 -26.37
N MET A 301 2.13 2.71 -26.13
CA MET A 301 2.81 2.41 -24.85
C MET A 301 3.82 3.51 -24.45
N GLU A 302 4.55 4.10 -25.39
CA GLU A 302 5.49 5.22 -25.16
C GLU A 302 4.81 6.52 -24.67
N GLY A 303 3.52 6.67 -24.98
CA GLY A 303 2.71 7.84 -24.62
C GLY A 303 1.84 7.65 -23.39
N LEU A 304 1.92 6.50 -22.72
CA LEU A 304 1.13 6.22 -21.51
C LEU A 304 1.78 6.87 -20.29
N THR A 305 0.91 7.34 -19.41
CA THR A 305 1.26 7.93 -18.13
C THR A 305 0.63 7.13 -16.98
N SER A 306 1.25 7.20 -15.81
CA SER A 306 0.95 6.36 -14.66
C SER A 306 0.68 7.20 -13.41
N VAL A 307 -0.08 6.62 -12.50
CA VAL A 307 -0.36 7.15 -11.16
C VAL A 307 -0.08 6.07 -10.12
N ALA A 308 0.32 6.49 -8.92
CA ALA A 308 0.35 5.63 -7.75
C ALA A 308 -0.88 5.86 -6.90
N LYS A 309 -1.55 4.78 -6.49
CA LYS A 309 -2.76 4.82 -5.67
C LYS A 309 -2.55 4.03 -4.38
N VAL A 310 -3.14 4.51 -3.28
CA VAL A 310 -3.21 3.73 -2.04
C VAL A 310 -3.93 2.42 -2.31
N ASN A 311 -3.32 1.33 -1.87
CA ASN A 311 -3.85 -0.01 -2.03
C ASN A 311 -4.90 -0.31 -0.95
N LYS A 312 -6.14 0.10 -1.22
CA LYS A 312 -7.31 -0.24 -0.41
C LYS A 312 -7.81 -1.67 -0.63
N ASN A 313 -7.13 -2.47 -1.45
CA ASN A 313 -7.61 -3.79 -1.89
C ASN A 313 -9.01 -3.76 -2.52
N ASP A 314 -9.49 -2.58 -2.96
CA ASP A 314 -10.73 -2.45 -3.70
C ASP A 314 -10.58 -3.25 -5.02
N LEU A 315 -11.46 -4.23 -5.17
CA LEU A 315 -11.75 -5.05 -6.36
C LEU A 315 -13.25 -5.25 -6.41
#